data_AF-A0A3D1CLC7-F1
#
_entry.id   AF-A0A3D1CLC7-F1
#
_cell.length_a   1.000
_cell.length_b   1.000
_cell.length_c   1.000
_cell.angle_alpha   90.00
_cell.angle_beta   90.00
_cell.angle_gamma   90.00
#
_symmetry.space_group_name_H-M   'P 1'
#
loop_
_entity.id
_entity.type
_entity.pdbx_description
1 polymer ?
#
loop_
_entity_poly.entity_id
_entity_poly.type
_entity_poly.pdbx_seq_one_letter_code
_entity_poly.pdbx_strand_id
1 'polypeptide(L)'
;MKIKRFQAADVRQAIREVREVLGPDAVILSNTRVDGGVEIVAATDYDETQFRRQNNVPRPAAVADEPKIEIDPAQPQAPAYVAPQQNIWSQEPTLVQMRKEIASLRDMLQNQLSDLTWKDMARQSPTQMQVLQRHMRMGTDVEL
;
A
#
# COMPACT_ATOMS: atom_id res chain seq x y z
N MET A 1 -17.27 -3.51 -12.44
CA MET A 1 -16.14 -2.57 -12.55
C MET A 1 -15.67 -2.49 -14.00
N LYS A 2 -15.93 -1.37 -14.68
CA LYS A 2 -15.35 -1.07 -16.01
C LYS A 2 -14.41 0.12 -15.86
N ILE A 3 -13.10 -0.12 -15.83
CA ILE A 3 -12.06 0.92 -15.71
C ILE A 3 -11.51 1.23 -17.10
N LYS A 4 -11.46 2.51 -17.47
CA LYS A 4 -10.86 2.97 -18.74
C LYS A 4 -10.00 4.20 -18.51
N ARG A 5 -8.95 4.33 -19.33
CA ARG A 5 -8.05 5.48 -19.38
C ARG A 5 -8.37 6.32 -20.60
N PHE A 6 -8.42 7.63 -20.42
CA PHE A 6 -8.72 8.63 -21.44
C PHE A 6 -7.57 9.63 -21.53
N GLN A 7 -7.13 9.92 -22.75
CA GLN A 7 -6.06 10.88 -23.04
C GLN A 7 -6.64 12.02 -23.85
N ALA A 8 -6.49 13.26 -23.38
CA ALA A 8 -6.96 14.43 -24.10
C ALA A 8 -6.01 15.62 -23.96
N ALA A 9 -6.14 16.60 -24.85
CA ALA A 9 -5.33 17.83 -24.82
C ALA A 9 -5.58 18.70 -23.57
N ASP A 10 -6.77 18.62 -22.97
CA ASP A 10 -7.16 19.37 -21.77
C ASP A 10 -8.11 18.54 -20.90
N VAL A 11 -8.13 18.81 -19.59
CA VAL A 11 -8.96 18.14 -18.57
C VAL A 11 -10.43 18.17 -18.95
N ARG A 12 -10.90 19.29 -19.50
CA ARG A 12 -12.30 19.45 -19.93
C ARG A 12 -12.67 18.47 -21.05
N GLN A 13 -11.76 18.22 -21.99
CA GLN A 13 -11.97 17.26 -23.07
C GLN A 13 -11.99 15.83 -22.53
N ALA A 14 -11.04 15.49 -21.65
CA ALA A 14 -10.99 14.17 -21.02
C ALA A 14 -12.26 13.88 -20.19
N ILE A 15 -12.78 14.86 -19.44
CA ILE A 15 -14.04 14.68 -18.69
C ILE A 15 -15.24 14.48 -19.63
N ARG A 16 -15.28 15.20 -20.76
CA ARG A 16 -16.37 15.03 -21.74
C ARG A 16 -16.36 13.62 -22.33
N GLU A 17 -15.18 13.12 -22.68
CA GLU A 17 -14.98 11.78 -23.22
C GLU A 17 -15.32 10.69 -22.19
N VAL A 18 -14.90 10.87 -20.93
CA VAL A 18 -15.30 10.00 -19.81
C VAL A 18 -16.83 9.94 -19.71
N ARG A 19 -17.51 11.07 -19.79
CA ARG A 19 -18.97 11.15 -19.69
C ARG A 19 -19.69 10.53 -20.89
N GLU A 20 -19.14 10.66 -22.09
CA GLU A 20 -19.69 10.05 -23.31
C GLU A 20 -19.56 8.52 -23.30
N VAL A 21 -18.44 7.99 -22.80
CA VAL A 21 -18.14 6.54 -22.86
C VAL A 21 -18.63 5.77 -21.64
N LEU A 22 -18.46 6.34 -20.44
CA LEU A 22 -18.79 5.69 -19.17
C LEU A 22 -20.11 6.20 -18.57
N GLY A 23 -20.61 7.34 -19.02
CA GLY A 23 -21.83 7.96 -18.48
C GLY A 23 -21.56 9.00 -17.39
N PRO A 24 -22.62 9.67 -16.90
CA PRO A 24 -22.51 10.74 -15.89
C PRO A 24 -22.06 10.24 -14.51
N ASP A 25 -22.24 8.96 -14.21
CA ASP A 25 -21.96 8.36 -12.91
C ASP A 25 -20.53 7.80 -12.79
N ALA A 26 -19.65 8.12 -13.74
CA ALA A 26 -18.26 7.67 -13.72
C ALA A 26 -17.46 8.36 -12.62
N VAL A 27 -16.71 7.56 -11.85
CA VAL A 27 -15.81 8.06 -10.80
C VAL A 27 -14.40 8.16 -11.35
N ILE A 28 -13.76 9.31 -11.20
CA ILE A 28 -12.36 9.54 -11.59
C ILE A 28 -11.45 8.96 -10.49
N LEU A 29 -10.59 8.03 -10.87
CA LEU A 29 -9.63 7.36 -9.98
C LEU A 29 -8.28 8.07 -9.95
N SER A 30 -7.80 8.56 -11.10
CA SER A 30 -6.52 9.26 -11.20
C SER A 30 -6.55 10.36 -12.26
N ASN A 31 -5.77 11.41 -12.02
CA ASN A 31 -5.54 12.51 -12.95
C ASN A 31 -4.03 12.77 -13.06
N THR A 32 -3.46 12.53 -14.24
CA THR A 32 -2.03 12.73 -14.51
C THR A 32 -1.86 13.69 -15.69
N ARG A 33 -1.00 14.70 -15.54
CA ARG A 33 -0.60 15.55 -16.69
C ARG A 33 0.58 14.88 -17.39
N VAL A 34 0.50 14.79 -18.71
CA VAL A 34 1.55 14.20 -19.57
C VAL A 34 1.98 15.21 -20.62
N ASP A 35 3.09 14.96 -21.30
CA ASP A 35 3.65 15.88 -22.30
C ASP A 35 2.66 16.13 -23.44
N GLY A 36 1.99 17.30 -23.39
CA GLY A 36 1.01 17.71 -24.39
C GLY A 36 -0.47 17.48 -24.03
N GLY A 37 -0.79 17.03 -22.81
CA GLY A 37 -2.19 16.87 -22.40
C GLY A 37 -2.38 16.28 -21.01
N VAL A 38 -3.48 15.55 -20.84
CA VAL A 38 -3.88 14.93 -19.59
C VAL A 38 -4.41 13.52 -19.78
N GLU A 39 -4.15 12.70 -18.78
CA GLU A 39 -4.62 11.34 -18.64
C GLU A 39 -5.58 11.23 -17.46
N ILE A 40 -6.82 10.83 -17.73
CA ILE A 40 -7.83 10.58 -16.71
C ILE A 40 -8.21 9.10 -16.74
N VAL A 41 -8.08 8.43 -15.59
CA VAL A 41 -8.58 7.06 -15.41
C VAL A 41 -9.92 7.15 -14.68
N ALA A 42 -10.96 6.59 -15.27
CA ALA A 42 -12.31 6.61 -14.72
C ALA A 42 -12.92 5.21 -14.73
N ALA A 43 -13.84 4.98 -13.81
CA ALA A 43 -14.54 3.71 -13.66
C ALA A 43 -16.04 3.90 -13.47
N THR A 44 -16.83 3.01 -14.08
CA THR A 44 -18.24 2.80 -13.72
C THR A 44 -18.38 1.61 -12.77
N ASP A 45 -19.38 1.70 -11.88
CA ASP A 45 -19.64 0.76 -10.78
C ASP A 45 -18.49 0.70 -9.76
N TYR A 46 -18.04 1.87 -9.30
CA TYR A 46 -17.13 1.94 -8.16
C TYR A 46 -17.92 1.74 -6.87
N ASP A 47 -17.84 0.53 -6.31
CA ASP A 47 -18.35 0.25 -4.97
C ASP A 47 -17.31 0.69 -3.93
N GLU A 48 -17.59 1.80 -3.24
CA GLU A 48 -16.76 2.36 -2.18
C GLU A 48 -16.41 1.33 -1.10
N THR A 49 -17.31 0.35 -0.88
CA THR A 49 -17.13 -0.68 0.15
C THR A 49 -16.06 -1.71 -0.20
N GLN A 50 -15.83 -2.00 -1.49
CA GLN A 50 -14.81 -2.95 -1.92
C GLN A 50 -13.40 -2.35 -1.90
N PHE A 51 -13.25 -1.08 -2.28
CA PHE A 51 -11.95 -0.41 -2.25
C PHE A 51 -11.46 -0.16 -0.81
N ARG A 52 -12.37 0.18 0.11
CA ARG A 52 -12.00 0.30 1.54
C ARG A 52 -11.52 -1.03 2.13
N ARG A 53 -12.08 -2.19 1.71
CA ARG A 53 -11.60 -3.52 2.15
C ARG A 53 -10.26 -3.90 1.51
N GLN A 54 -10.02 -3.52 0.25
CA GLN A 54 -8.75 -3.78 -0.43
C GLN A 54 -7.59 -2.93 0.11
N ASN A 55 -7.87 -1.69 0.56
CA ASN A 55 -6.88 -0.83 1.22
C ASN A 55 -6.73 -1.09 2.71
N ASN A 56 -7.70 -1.76 3.33
CA ASN A 56 -7.66 -2.21 4.71
C ASN A 56 -7.57 -3.74 4.75
N VAL A 57 -6.45 -4.29 4.28
CA VAL A 57 -6.11 -5.69 4.55
C VAL A 57 -5.38 -5.72 5.90
N PRO A 58 -6.03 -6.08 7.02
CA PRO A 58 -5.28 -6.66 8.12
C PRO A 58 -4.70 -7.96 7.60
N ARG A 59 -3.38 -8.07 7.68
CA ARG A 59 -2.62 -9.29 7.35
C ARG A 59 -3.27 -10.48 8.08
N PRO A 60 -3.79 -11.50 7.39
CA PRO A 60 -4.29 -12.67 8.09
C PRO A 60 -3.11 -13.39 8.74
N ALA A 61 -3.18 -13.53 10.07
CA ALA A 61 -2.33 -14.44 10.81
C ALA A 61 -2.50 -15.86 10.25
N ALA A 62 -1.37 -16.57 10.20
CA ALA A 62 -1.27 -17.94 9.73
C ALA A 62 -2.30 -18.85 10.41
N VAL A 63 -3.07 -19.58 9.60
CA VAL A 63 -3.68 -20.84 10.01
C VAL A 63 -2.91 -21.95 9.31
N ALA A 64 -2.15 -22.68 10.12
CA ALA A 64 -1.56 -23.94 9.75
C ALA A 64 -2.70 -24.96 9.65
N ASP A 65 -2.79 -25.65 8.51
CA ASP A 65 -3.40 -26.96 8.42
C ASP A 65 -2.67 -27.72 7.29
N GLU A 66 -1.83 -28.66 7.70
CA GLU A 66 -1.18 -29.62 6.82
C GLU A 66 -2.17 -30.75 6.49
N PRO A 67 -2.44 -31.08 5.22
CA PRO A 67 -2.92 -32.40 4.90
C PRO A 67 -1.72 -33.32 4.60
N LYS A 68 -1.49 -34.28 5.50
CA LYS A 68 -0.61 -35.42 5.32
C LYS A 68 -1.01 -36.18 4.04
N ILE A 69 -0.20 -36.08 2.97
CA ILE A 69 -0.37 -36.92 1.77
C ILE A 69 0.53 -38.15 1.96
N GLU A 70 -0.08 -39.24 2.41
CA GLU A 70 0.48 -40.58 2.38
C GLU A 70 0.39 -41.11 0.94
N ILE A 71 1.54 -41.40 0.32
CA ILE A 71 1.64 -41.75 -1.10
C ILE A 71 1.58 -43.27 -1.25
N ASP A 72 0.43 -43.78 -1.67
CA ASP A 72 0.25 -45.14 -2.22
C ASP A 72 0.43 -45.05 -3.76
N PRO A 73 1.31 -45.83 -4.42
CA PRO A 73 1.65 -45.62 -5.82
C PRO A 73 0.68 -46.36 -6.75
N ALA A 74 -0.49 -45.76 -7.00
CA ALA A 74 -1.32 -46.11 -8.16
C ALA A 74 -2.17 -44.89 -8.59
N GLN A 75 -1.69 -44.15 -9.58
CA GLN A 75 -2.40 -43.00 -10.16
C GLN A 75 -3.69 -43.45 -10.87
N PRO A 76 -4.75 -42.63 -10.80
CA PRO A 76 -5.12 -41.89 -12.01
C PRO A 76 -5.44 -40.39 -11.77
N GLN A 77 -4.80 -39.57 -12.61
CA GLN A 77 -5.07 -38.19 -13.04
C GLN A 77 -6.21 -37.39 -12.35
N ALA A 78 -5.83 -36.31 -11.66
CA ALA A 78 -6.67 -35.20 -11.23
C ALA A 78 -6.25 -33.90 -11.96
N PRO A 79 -7.16 -32.94 -12.20
CA PRO A 79 -6.88 -31.76 -13.01
C PRO A 79 -5.69 -30.97 -12.47
N ALA A 80 -4.81 -30.54 -13.37
CA ALA A 80 -3.65 -29.73 -13.06
C ALA A 80 -4.09 -28.50 -12.24
N TYR A 81 -3.68 -28.46 -10.97
CA TYR A 81 -3.72 -27.25 -10.17
C TYR A 81 -2.83 -26.22 -10.89
N VAL A 82 -3.44 -25.25 -11.56
CA VAL A 82 -2.74 -24.03 -11.95
C VAL A 82 -2.39 -23.33 -10.66
N ALA A 83 -1.10 -23.34 -10.30
CA ALA A 83 -0.59 -22.54 -9.20
C ALA A 83 -1.05 -21.08 -9.40
N PRO A 84 -1.53 -20.40 -8.35
CA PRO A 84 -1.94 -19.01 -8.47
C PRO A 84 -0.72 -18.22 -8.96
N GLN A 85 -0.84 -17.62 -10.13
CA GLN A 85 0.21 -16.74 -10.67
C GLN A 85 0.43 -15.64 -9.65
N GLN A 86 1.53 -15.72 -8.92
CA GLN A 86 1.92 -14.73 -7.94
C GLN A 86 2.16 -13.41 -8.68
N ASN A 87 1.13 -12.55 -8.64
CA ASN A 87 1.13 -11.11 -8.87
C ASN A 87 2.25 -10.58 -9.79
N ILE A 88 2.01 -10.69 -11.09
CA ILE A 88 2.80 -10.05 -12.16
C ILE A 88 2.91 -8.52 -11.91
N TRP A 89 1.92 -7.92 -11.26
CA TRP A 89 1.89 -6.51 -10.83
C TRP A 89 2.98 -6.09 -9.82
N SER A 90 3.61 -7.04 -9.12
CA SER A 90 4.68 -6.76 -8.15
C SER A 90 6.09 -6.76 -8.77
N GLN A 91 6.20 -7.12 -10.05
CA GLN A 91 7.49 -7.35 -10.73
C GLN A 91 7.85 -6.27 -11.74
N GLU A 92 6.96 -5.29 -11.98
CA GLU A 92 7.33 -4.17 -12.85
C GLU A 92 8.47 -3.37 -12.21
N PRO A 93 9.61 -3.22 -12.90
CA PRO A 93 10.84 -2.66 -12.33
C PRO A 93 10.66 -1.21 -11.84
N THR A 94 9.75 -0.46 -12.47
CA THR A 94 9.38 0.91 -12.11
C THR A 94 8.63 0.98 -10.78
N LEU A 95 7.65 0.09 -10.54
CA LEU A 95 6.94 0.02 -9.25
C LEU A 95 7.87 -0.40 -8.12
N VAL A 96 8.81 -1.31 -8.39
CA VAL A 96 9.82 -1.71 -7.40
C VAL A 96 10.74 -0.53 -7.05
N GLN A 97 11.13 0.28 -8.05
CA GLN A 97 11.92 1.50 -7.85
C GLN A 97 11.16 2.54 -7.01
N MET A 98 9.91 2.85 -7.36
CA MET A 98 9.07 3.79 -6.62
C MET A 98 8.86 3.35 -5.16
N ARG A 99 8.67 2.05 -4.93
CA ARG A 99 8.50 1.51 -3.57
C ARG A 99 9.77 1.66 -2.73
N LYS A 100 10.96 1.56 -3.33
CA LYS A 100 12.24 1.85 -2.67
C LYS A 100 12.38 3.34 -2.34
N GLU A 101 12.01 4.22 -3.25
CA GLU A 101 12.03 5.68 -3.02
C GLU A 101 11.09 6.08 -1.89
N ILE A 102 9.86 5.58 -1.87
CA ILE A 102 8.90 5.82 -0.78
C ILE A 102 9.40 5.24 0.54
N ALA A 103 10.00 4.06 0.53
CA ALA A 103 10.60 3.47 1.73
C ALA A 103 11.75 4.34 2.28
N SER A 104 12.57 4.91 1.42
CA SER A 104 13.64 5.85 1.80
C SER A 104 13.08 7.15 2.38
N LEU A 105 12.02 7.71 1.79
CA LEU A 105 11.35 8.90 2.33
C LEU A 105 10.73 8.63 3.70
N ARG A 106 10.12 7.45 3.86
CA ARG A 106 9.55 7.02 5.15
C ARG A 106 10.64 6.92 6.22
N ASP A 107 11.77 6.32 5.90
CA ASP A 107 12.89 6.18 6.84
C ASP A 107 13.44 7.55 7.27
N MET A 108 13.64 8.46 6.31
CA MET A 108 14.07 9.83 6.60
C MET A 108 13.08 10.59 7.49
N LEU A 109 11.78 10.51 7.19
CA LEU A 109 10.75 11.14 8.01
C LEU A 109 10.68 10.54 9.41
N GLN A 110 10.84 9.23 9.53
CA GLN A 110 10.82 8.54 10.83
C GLN A 110 12.02 8.93 11.68
N ASN A 111 13.22 9.03 11.09
CA ASN A 111 14.42 9.52 11.78
C ASN A 111 14.25 10.97 12.26
N GLN A 112 13.67 11.85 11.43
CA GLN A 112 13.39 13.23 11.82
C GLN A 112 12.33 13.34 12.91
N LEU A 113 11.28 12.52 12.85
CA LEU A 113 10.23 12.51 13.86
C LEU A 113 10.75 11.97 15.20
N SER A 114 11.59 10.93 15.19
CA SER A 114 12.27 10.42 16.39
C SER A 114 13.17 11.46 17.05
N ASP A 115 13.92 12.25 16.27
CA ASP A 115 14.73 13.34 16.79
C ASP A 115 13.88 14.49 17.38
N LEU A 116 12.73 14.78 16.75
CA LEU A 116 11.80 15.80 17.23
C LEU A 116 11.08 15.35 18.49
N THR A 117 10.60 14.11 18.57
CA THR A 117 9.97 13.57 19.78
C THR A 117 10.97 13.46 20.92
N TRP A 118 12.24 13.13 20.65
CA TRP A 118 13.29 13.15 21.67
C TRP A 118 13.58 14.55 22.19
N LYS A 119 13.65 15.54 21.29
CA LYS A 119 13.84 16.96 21.65
C LYS A 119 12.64 17.54 22.39
N ASP A 120 11.43 17.16 22.00
CA ASP A 120 10.19 17.65 22.61
C ASP A 120 9.95 16.98 23.98
N MET A 121 10.21 15.68 24.12
CA MET A 121 10.21 14.98 25.41
C MET A 121 11.19 15.63 26.39
N ALA A 122 12.40 15.98 25.93
CA ALA A 122 13.37 16.68 26.77
C ALA A 122 12.91 18.08 27.21
N ARG A 123 12.02 18.73 26.45
CA ARG A 123 11.48 20.07 26.75
C ARG A 123 10.23 20.01 27.61
N GLN A 124 9.33 19.06 27.36
CA GLN A 124 8.03 18.96 28.03
C GLN A 124 8.12 18.20 29.37
N SER A 125 9.03 17.23 29.50
CA SER A 125 9.16 16.41 30.71
C SER A 125 10.61 16.35 31.25
N PRO A 126 11.21 17.49 31.65
CA PRO A 126 12.59 17.54 32.15
C PRO A 126 12.80 16.67 33.40
N THR A 127 11.79 16.52 34.25
CA THR A 127 11.86 15.66 35.44
C THR A 127 11.94 14.18 35.09
N GLN A 128 11.23 13.72 34.05
CA GLN A 128 11.29 12.32 33.59
C GLN A 128 12.66 12.00 32.99
N MET A 129 13.25 12.94 32.26
CA MET A 129 14.62 12.80 31.73
C MET A 129 15.68 12.73 32.83
N GLN A 130 15.54 13.50 33.92
CA GLN A 130 16.45 13.42 35.06
C GLN A 130 16.37 12.05 35.77
N VAL A 131 15.17 11.50 35.88
CA VAL A 131 14.94 10.16 36.44
C VAL A 131 15.55 9.10 35.53
N LEU A 132 15.30 9.16 34.22
CA LEU A 132 15.89 8.25 33.24
C LEU A 132 17.42 8.30 33.24
N GLN A 133 18.02 9.50 33.28
CA GLN A 133 19.47 9.68 33.39
C GLN A 133 20.04 9.11 34.70
N ARG A 134 19.32 9.28 35.81
CA ARG A 134 19.71 8.72 37.11
C ARG A 134 19.63 7.19 37.09
N HIS A 135 18.63 6.62 36.44
CA HIS A 135 18.51 5.17 36.24
C HIS A 135 19.60 4.60 35.33
N MET A 136 19.86 5.24 34.19
CA MET A 136 20.97 4.84 33.30
C MET A 136 22.32 4.90 34.00
N ARG A 137 22.56 5.91 34.85
CA ARG A 137 23.78 5.99 35.69
C ARG A 137 23.90 4.87 36.71
N MET A 138 22.79 4.29 37.15
CA MET A 138 22.76 3.15 38.05
C MET A 138 22.79 1.80 37.28
N GLY A 139 22.84 1.84 35.95
CA GLY A 139 22.98 0.65 35.09
C GLY A 139 21.72 -0.23 35.01
N THR A 140 20.56 0.30 35.38
CA THR A 140 19.29 -0.44 35.31
C THR A 140 18.59 -0.14 34.00
N ASP A 141 18.32 -1.16 33.20
CA ASP A 141 17.51 -1.04 31.99
C ASP A 141 16.07 -0.66 32.36
N VAL A 142 15.51 0.33 31.67
CA VAL A 142 14.14 0.78 31.87
C VAL A 142 13.33 0.20 30.72
N GLU A 143 12.59 -0.88 30.97
CA GLU A 143 11.55 -1.32 30.04
C GLU A 143 10.45 -0.26 30.01
N LEU A 144 10.27 0.36 28.84
CA LEU A 144 9.20 1.29 28.49
C LEU A 144 7.99 0.54 27.95
#